data_AF-A0AA97HAH8-F1
#
_entry.id   AF-A0AA97HAH8-F1
#
_cell.length_a   1.000
_cell.length_b   1.000
_cell.length_c   1.000
_cell.angle_alpha   90.00
_cell.angle_beta   90.00
_cell.angle_gamma   90.00
#
_symmetry.space_group_name_H-M   'P 1'
#
loop_
_entity.id
_entity.type
_entity.pdbx_description
1 polymer ?
#
loop_
_entity_poly.entity_id
_entity_poly.type
_entity_poly.pdbx_seq_one_letter_code
_entity_poly.pdbx_strand_id
1 'polypeptide(L)'
;MIRLAVKDAVLRALEQARGERLSGGMLAERLGVSRAAVHKAIGVLRSEGLAIDGVPGEGYRLAPDDDSLTAAGVQALLDTDFVGRDMLVFPSLTSTNTVLKERYLHRPHGFTLLAEAQTGGRGRLGRSFSAPRGYRRIPDHPAASLAPAVAYPVRHHSGRGRGGRSDRAHRRLLSADQMG
;
A
#
# COMPACT_ATOMS: atom_id res chain seq x y z
N MET A 1 -20.94 2.81 -1.24
CA MET A 1 -20.10 3.87 -0.66
C MET A 1 -19.37 3.26 0.52
N ILE A 2 -18.08 2.90 0.37
CA ILE A 2 -17.32 2.31 1.48
C ILE A 2 -17.13 3.40 2.52
N ARG A 3 -17.74 3.24 3.70
CA ARG A 3 -17.51 4.14 4.84
C ARG A 3 -16.05 3.95 5.25
N LEU A 4 -15.20 4.93 4.92
CA LEU A 4 -13.79 4.88 5.32
C LEU A 4 -13.73 4.94 6.85
N ALA A 5 -12.96 4.04 7.47
CA ALA A 5 -12.78 4.09 8.92
C ALA A 5 -12.02 5.38 9.28
N VAL A 6 -12.31 5.97 10.44
CA VAL A 6 -11.65 7.21 10.90
C VAL A 6 -10.12 7.07 10.90
N LYS A 7 -9.62 5.88 11.26
CA LYS A 7 -8.19 5.53 11.19
C LYS A 7 -7.60 5.76 9.80
N ASP A 8 -8.26 5.21 8.78
CA ASP A 8 -7.77 5.27 7.40
C ASP A 8 -7.84 6.70 6.86
N ALA A 9 -8.86 7.47 7.27
CA ALA A 9 -8.99 8.87 6.90
C ALA A 9 -7.88 9.74 7.52
N VAL A 10 -7.58 9.51 8.80
CA VAL A 10 -6.47 10.17 9.51
C VAL A 10 -5.12 9.83 8.87
N LEU A 11 -4.88 8.54 8.58
CA LEU A 11 -3.63 8.13 7.94
C LEU A 11 -3.46 8.77 6.56
N ARG A 12 -4.50 8.79 5.73
CA ARG A 12 -4.46 9.48 4.41
C ARG A 12 -4.10 10.96 4.55
N ALA A 13 -4.66 11.65 5.53
CA ALA A 13 -4.35 13.06 5.75
C ALA A 13 -2.87 13.26 6.17
N LEU A 14 -2.34 12.39 7.02
CA LEU A 14 -0.93 12.43 7.43
C LEU A 14 0.03 12.09 6.29
N GLU A 15 -0.32 11.13 5.44
CA GLU A 15 0.46 10.75 4.24
C GLU A 15 0.53 11.88 3.21
N GLN A 16 -0.58 12.60 3.01
CA GLN A 16 -0.62 13.77 2.12
C GLN A 16 0.23 14.94 2.63
N ALA A 17 0.43 15.03 3.95
CA ALA A 17 1.23 16.05 4.62
C ALA A 17 2.48 15.42 5.26
N ARG A 18 3.07 14.42 4.60
CA ARG A 18 4.20 13.65 5.15
C ARG A 18 5.36 14.57 5.51
N GLY A 19 5.89 14.43 6.73
CA GLY A 19 6.92 15.31 7.28
C GLY A 19 6.40 16.64 7.87
N GLU A 20 5.14 17.00 7.62
CA GLU A 20 4.49 18.19 8.18
C GLU A 20 3.61 17.85 9.38
N ARG A 21 3.37 18.86 10.24
CA ARG A 21 2.54 18.69 11.43
C ARG A 21 1.11 19.16 11.16
N LEU A 22 0.16 18.28 11.44
CA LEU A 22 -1.27 18.56 11.36
C LEU A 22 -1.89 18.64 12.75
N SER A 23 -2.58 19.74 13.05
CA SER A 23 -3.25 19.90 14.34
C SER A 23 -4.39 18.88 14.50
N GLY A 24 -4.54 18.30 15.69
CA GLY A 24 -5.62 17.35 15.97
C GLY A 24 -7.02 17.99 15.85
N GLY A 25 -7.12 19.30 16.10
CA GLY A 25 -8.33 20.07 15.90
C GLY A 25 -8.69 20.22 14.42
N MET A 26 -7.71 20.57 13.58
CA MET A 26 -7.89 20.67 12.13
C MET A 26 -8.26 19.31 11.52
N LEU A 27 -7.61 18.22 11.94
CA LEU A 27 -7.97 16.87 11.51
C LEU A 27 -9.42 16.51 11.89
N ALA A 28 -9.83 16.83 13.13
CA ALA A 28 -11.18 16.56 13.60
C ALA A 28 -12.24 17.32 12.77
N GLU A 29 -12.02 18.61 12.52
CA GLU A 29 -12.90 19.46 11.73
C GLU A 29 -12.99 18.99 10.28
N ARG A 30 -11.85 18.78 9.61
CA ARG A 30 -11.77 18.32 8.22
C ARG A 30 -12.46 16.97 8.00
N LEU A 31 -12.37 16.07 8.98
CA LEU A 31 -12.93 14.72 8.89
C LEU A 31 -14.35 14.62 9.46
N GLY A 32 -14.90 15.68 10.06
CA GLY A 32 -16.23 15.68 10.67
C GLY A 32 -16.34 14.72 11.88
N VAL A 33 -15.27 14.57 12.65
CA VAL A 33 -15.20 13.67 13.81
C VAL A 33 -14.74 14.41 15.07
N SER A 34 -14.86 13.79 16.24
CA SER A 34 -14.34 14.39 17.47
C SER A 34 -12.81 14.31 17.55
N ARG A 35 -12.19 15.25 18.29
CA ARG A 35 -10.75 15.19 18.60
C ARG A 35 -10.36 13.89 19.31
N ALA A 36 -11.25 13.35 20.14
CA ALA A 36 -11.05 12.06 20.80
C ALA A 36 -11.01 10.89 19.79
N ALA A 37 -11.83 10.92 18.74
CA ALA A 37 -11.79 9.92 17.68
C ALA A 37 -10.48 9.97 16.89
N VAL A 38 -9.97 11.17 16.60
CA VAL A 38 -8.63 11.36 15.99
C VAL A 38 -7.55 10.81 16.91
N HIS A 39 -7.55 11.16 18.20
CA HIS A 39 -6.58 10.65 19.17
C HIS A 39 -6.58 9.12 19.25
N LYS A 40 -7.77 8.51 19.28
CA LYS A 40 -7.92 7.04 19.27
C LYS A 40 -7.37 6.44 17.98
N ALA A 41 -7.67 7.04 16.82
CA ALA A 41 -7.13 6.61 15.54
C ALA A 41 -5.59 6.67 15.50
N ILE A 42 -4.99 7.76 15.98
CA ILE A 42 -3.54 7.90 16.10
C ILE A 42 -2.94 6.82 17.01
N GLY A 43 -3.60 6.52 18.13
CA GLY A 43 -3.18 5.44 19.03
C GLY A 43 -3.15 4.08 18.34
N VAL A 44 -4.17 3.78 17.52
CA VAL A 44 -4.19 2.53 16.74
C VAL A 44 -3.08 2.53 15.69
N LEU A 45 -2.89 3.61 14.94
CA LEU A 45 -1.82 3.71 13.93
C LEU A 45 -0.44 3.50 14.55
N ARG A 46 -0.18 4.08 15.73
CA ARG A 46 1.07 3.83 16.46
C ARG A 46 1.23 2.37 16.88
N SER A 47 0.15 1.73 17.33
CA SER A 47 0.18 0.30 17.70
C SER A 47 0.40 -0.62 16.49
N GLU A 48 0.06 -0.15 15.28
CA GLU A 48 0.34 -0.83 14.01
C GLU A 48 1.80 -0.62 13.54
N GLY A 49 2.59 0.17 14.27
CA GLY A 49 4.02 0.36 14.02
C GLY A 49 4.39 1.65 13.28
N LEU A 50 3.42 2.52 12.99
CA LEU A 50 3.69 3.78 12.28
C LEU A 50 4.41 4.79 13.18
N ALA A 51 5.46 5.42 12.66
CA ALA A 51 6.24 6.45 13.33
C ALA A 51 5.51 7.80 13.32
N ILE A 52 4.55 7.97 14.23
CA ILE A 52 3.75 9.19 14.36
C ILE A 52 4.14 9.96 15.62
N ASP A 53 4.76 11.12 15.44
CA ASP A 53 5.05 12.07 16.51
C ASP A 53 3.79 12.84 16.90
N GLY A 54 3.63 13.14 18.19
CA GLY A 54 2.54 13.98 18.69
C GLY A 54 3.07 14.96 19.72
N VAL A 55 2.85 16.25 19.46
CA VAL A 55 3.21 17.34 20.38
C VAL A 55 1.94 18.00 20.90
N PRO A 56 1.74 18.10 22.23
CA PRO A 56 0.59 18.79 22.80
C PRO A 56 0.48 20.22 22.26
N GLY A 57 -0.73 20.62 21.85
CA GLY A 57 -0.97 21.95 21.28
C GLY A 57 -0.62 22.10 19.79
N GLU A 58 0.37 21.35 19.28
CA GLU A 58 0.79 21.46 17.88
C GLU A 58 0.20 20.38 16.97
N GLY A 59 -0.07 19.17 17.50
CA GLY A 59 -0.68 18.07 16.76
C GLY A 59 0.27 16.96 16.35
N TYR A 60 -0.05 16.28 15.25
CA TYR A 60 0.54 15.01 14.83
C TYR A 60 1.33 15.13 13.53
N ARG A 61 2.40 14.36 13.41
CA ARG A 61 3.24 14.28 12.22
C ARG A 61 3.62 12.83 11.96
N LEU A 62 3.45 12.37 10.72
CA LEU A 62 4.05 11.13 10.26
C LEU A 62 5.52 11.39 9.90
N ALA A 63 6.42 10.56 10.42
CA ALA A 63 7.85 10.70 10.16
C ALA A 63 8.13 10.63 8.65
N PRO A 64 8.98 11.52 8.11
CA PRO A 64 9.24 11.58 6.68
C PRO A 64 9.89 10.29 6.15
N ASP A 65 10.65 9.60 7.00
CA ASP A 65 11.36 8.35 6.75
C ASP A 65 10.59 7.09 7.18
N ASP A 66 9.30 7.21 7.54
CA ASP A 66 8.46 6.05 7.82
C ASP A 66 8.26 5.20 6.55
N ASP A 67 8.74 3.95 6.59
CA ASP A 67 8.70 2.97 5.50
C ASP A 67 7.61 1.90 5.71
N SER A 68 6.58 2.21 6.51
CA SER A 68 5.50 1.27 6.78
C SER A 68 4.68 1.03 5.51
N LEU A 69 4.46 -0.25 5.16
CA LEU A 69 3.63 -0.59 4.01
C LEU A 69 2.16 -0.36 4.35
N THR A 70 1.60 0.76 3.89
CA THR A 70 0.19 1.08 4.10
C THR A 70 -0.52 1.39 2.78
N ALA A 71 -1.82 1.12 2.73
CA ALA A 71 -2.61 1.45 1.54
C ALA A 71 -2.58 2.96 1.24
N ALA A 72 -2.59 3.79 2.28
CA ALA A 72 -2.55 5.23 2.15
C ALA A 72 -1.20 5.72 1.62
N GLY A 73 -0.08 5.20 2.14
CA GLY A 73 1.27 5.57 1.68
C GLY A 73 1.51 5.15 0.24
N VAL A 74 1.15 3.92 -0.15
CA VAL A 74 1.27 3.49 -1.55
C VAL A 74 0.40 4.35 -2.47
N GLN A 75 -0.84 4.64 -2.08
CA GLN A 75 -1.73 5.49 -2.88
C GLN A 75 -1.25 6.93 -3.01
N ALA A 76 -0.56 7.47 -2.01
CA ALA A 76 0.03 8.81 -2.07
C ALA A 76 1.17 8.90 -3.10
N LEU A 77 1.83 7.78 -3.42
CA LEU A 77 2.93 7.70 -4.38
C LEU A 77 2.49 7.25 -5.79
N LEU A 78 1.26 6.78 -5.96
CA LEU A 78 0.76 6.26 -7.23
C LEU A 78 0.15 7.35 -8.13
N ASP A 79 0.70 7.47 -9.34
CA ASP A 79 0.20 8.34 -10.42
C ASP A 79 -0.77 7.64 -11.39
N THR A 80 -1.24 6.43 -11.04
CA THR A 80 -2.07 5.61 -11.94
C THR A 80 -3.56 5.89 -11.76
N ASP A 81 -4.31 6.19 -12.82
CA ASP A 81 -5.75 6.53 -12.69
C ASP A 81 -6.63 5.37 -12.20
N PHE A 82 -6.25 4.12 -12.49
CA PHE A 82 -7.09 2.95 -12.18
C PHE A 82 -6.41 1.90 -11.29
N VAL A 83 -5.13 1.61 -11.51
CA VAL A 83 -4.39 0.59 -10.73
C VAL A 83 -4.19 1.10 -9.30
N GLY A 84 -4.43 0.23 -8.31
CA GLY A 84 -4.15 0.53 -6.91
C GLY A 84 -5.08 1.56 -6.26
N ARG A 85 -6.12 2.01 -6.96
CA ARG A 85 -7.12 2.94 -6.40
C ARG A 85 -8.06 2.26 -5.41
N ASP A 86 -8.37 0.99 -5.63
CA ASP A 86 -8.88 0.08 -4.59
C ASP A 86 -7.77 -0.90 -4.21
N MET A 87 -7.34 -0.93 -2.95
CA MET A 87 -6.31 -1.87 -2.53
C MET A 87 -6.49 -2.36 -1.10
N LEU A 88 -5.91 -3.54 -0.85
CA LEU A 88 -5.73 -4.08 0.48
C LEU A 88 -4.25 -4.37 0.72
N VAL A 89 -3.80 -4.03 1.93
CA VAL A 89 -2.45 -4.34 2.41
C VAL A 89 -2.57 -5.28 3.59
N PHE A 90 -1.81 -6.36 3.58
CA PHE A 90 -1.77 -7.35 4.65
C PHE A 90 -0.39 -7.46 5.28
N PRO A 91 -0.29 -7.58 6.60
CA PRO A 91 0.99 -7.84 7.26
C PRO A 91 1.62 -9.18 6.82
N SER A 92 0.82 -10.22 6.62
CA SER A 92 1.31 -11.53 6.14
C SER A 92 0.16 -12.31 5.52
N LEU A 93 0.45 -13.01 4.42
CA LEU A 93 -0.48 -13.92 3.75
C LEU A 93 0.20 -15.25 3.43
N THR A 94 -0.60 -16.27 3.13
CA THR A 94 -0.06 -17.52 2.56
C THR A 94 0.38 -17.28 1.12
N SER A 95 -0.51 -16.75 0.27
CA SER A 95 -0.17 -16.25 -1.06
C SER A 95 -1.07 -15.10 -1.46
N THR A 96 -0.47 -14.01 -1.97
CA THR A 96 -1.20 -12.85 -2.47
C THR A 96 -2.09 -13.21 -3.66
N ASN A 97 -1.62 -14.08 -4.56
CA ASN A 97 -2.40 -14.54 -5.71
C ASN A 97 -3.61 -15.39 -5.33
N THR A 98 -3.49 -16.28 -4.34
CA THR A 98 -4.62 -17.09 -3.85
C THR A 98 -5.69 -16.18 -3.27
N VAL A 99 -5.30 -15.30 -2.34
CA VAL A 99 -6.24 -14.38 -1.67
C VAL A 99 -6.84 -13.38 -2.64
N LEU A 100 -6.06 -12.90 -3.61
CA LEU A 100 -6.57 -12.02 -4.66
C LEU A 100 -7.69 -12.70 -5.45
N LYS A 101 -7.51 -13.95 -5.89
CA LYS A 101 -8.54 -14.68 -6.66
C LYS A 101 -9.85 -14.82 -5.89
N GLU A 102 -9.77 -15.09 -4.58
CA GLU A 102 -10.94 -15.20 -3.71
C GLU A 102 -11.66 -13.85 -3.54
N ARG A 103 -10.89 -12.77 -3.34
CA ARG A 103 -11.46 -11.44 -3.04
C ARG A 103 -11.78 -10.59 -4.26
N TYR A 104 -11.27 -10.95 -5.44
CA TYR A 104 -11.42 -10.16 -6.66
C TYR A 104 -12.84 -10.22 -7.26
N LEU A 105 -13.60 -11.29 -7.01
CA LEU A 105 -14.88 -11.57 -7.70
C LEU A 105 -15.92 -10.42 -7.67
N HIS A 106 -15.82 -9.52 -6.71
CA HIS A 106 -16.72 -8.37 -6.56
C HIS A 106 -15.99 -7.02 -6.49
N ARG A 107 -14.76 -6.96 -6.97
CA ARG A 107 -13.91 -5.77 -6.90
C ARG A 107 -13.75 -5.10 -8.27
N PRO A 108 -13.63 -3.75 -8.30
CA PRO A 108 -13.43 -3.03 -9.54
C PRO A 108 -12.11 -3.43 -10.21
N HIS A 109 -12.03 -3.19 -11.53
CA HIS A 109 -10.78 -3.30 -12.26
C HIS A 109 -9.72 -2.38 -11.65
N GLY A 110 -8.48 -2.87 -11.60
CA GLY A 110 -7.38 -2.16 -10.94
C GLY A 110 -7.27 -2.42 -9.43
N PHE A 111 -8.09 -3.31 -8.86
CA PHE A 111 -7.93 -3.77 -7.48
C PHE A 111 -6.56 -4.42 -7.29
N THR A 112 -5.81 -3.93 -6.30
CA THR A 112 -4.46 -4.41 -5.98
C THR A 112 -4.42 -5.01 -4.59
N LEU A 113 -3.72 -6.12 -4.43
CA LEU A 113 -3.44 -6.69 -3.12
C LEU A 113 -1.93 -6.71 -2.87
N LEU A 114 -1.54 -6.22 -1.70
CA LEU A 114 -0.15 -6.18 -1.23
C LEU A 114 -0.02 -6.98 0.07
N ALA A 115 1.13 -7.62 0.26
CA ALA A 115 1.49 -8.17 1.55
C ALA A 115 2.95 -7.89 1.88
N GLU A 116 3.23 -7.59 3.15
CA GLU A 116 4.62 -7.46 3.64
C GLU A 116 5.34 -8.80 3.67
N ALA A 117 4.60 -9.90 3.81
CA ALA A 117 5.16 -11.24 3.73
C ALA A 117 4.23 -12.28 3.12
N GLN A 118 4.85 -13.29 2.51
CA GLN A 118 4.20 -14.52 2.05
C GLN A 118 4.86 -15.74 2.68
N THR A 119 4.06 -16.58 3.34
CA THR A 119 4.53 -17.81 4.01
C THR A 119 4.39 -19.07 3.15
N GLY A 120 3.68 -19.01 2.02
CA GLY A 120 3.41 -20.14 1.13
C GLY A 120 3.27 -19.72 -0.33
N GLY A 121 4.07 -18.74 -0.75
CA GLY A 121 4.05 -18.26 -2.13
C GLY A 121 4.35 -19.39 -3.11
N ARG A 122 3.61 -19.42 -4.21
CA ARG A 122 3.85 -20.36 -5.32
C ARG A 122 4.27 -19.59 -6.55
N GLY A 123 5.50 -19.83 -6.98
CA GLY A 123 6.05 -19.36 -8.22
C GLY A 123 5.59 -20.20 -9.41
N ARG A 124 6.16 -19.89 -10.58
CA ARG A 124 5.87 -20.62 -11.83
C ARG A 124 6.29 -22.08 -11.70
N LEU A 125 5.57 -22.97 -12.39
CA LEU A 125 5.86 -24.42 -12.42
C LEU A 125 5.85 -25.08 -11.04
N GLY A 126 5.08 -24.55 -10.08
CA GLY A 126 4.94 -25.14 -8.74
C GLY A 126 6.14 -24.93 -7.82
N ARG A 127 7.13 -24.10 -8.21
CA ARG A 127 8.26 -23.75 -7.35
C ARG A 127 7.79 -22.91 -6.16
N SER A 128 8.40 -23.09 -5.00
CA SER A 128 8.13 -22.25 -3.82
C SER A 128 8.66 -20.83 -4.05
N PHE A 129 7.89 -19.84 -3.64
CA PHE A 129 8.26 -18.42 -3.61
C PHE A 129 8.20 -17.94 -2.16
N SER A 130 9.31 -17.43 -1.64
CA SER A 130 9.42 -16.92 -0.28
C SER A 130 9.56 -15.40 -0.31
N ALA A 131 8.69 -14.69 0.42
CA ALA A 131 8.81 -13.26 0.67
C ALA A 131 8.72 -13.03 2.19
N PRO A 132 9.84 -13.12 2.92
CA PRO A 132 9.85 -12.90 4.37
C PRO A 132 9.56 -11.43 4.71
N ARG A 133 9.07 -11.17 5.94
CA ARG A 133 8.79 -9.80 6.42
C ARG A 133 10.08 -8.97 6.46
N GLY A 134 10.01 -7.74 5.96
CA GLY A 134 10.99 -6.70 6.23
C GLY A 134 12.36 -6.95 5.61
N TYR A 135 12.51 -6.65 4.31
CA TYR A 135 13.79 -6.13 3.84
C TYR A 135 13.89 -4.68 4.32
N ARG A 136 14.48 -4.49 5.49
CA ARG A 136 14.96 -3.17 5.92
C ARG A 136 16.13 -2.82 5.00
N ARG A 137 16.09 -1.64 4.38
CA ARG A 137 17.16 -1.11 3.52
C ARG A 137 18.52 -1.29 4.21
N ILE A 138 19.31 -2.28 3.78
CA ILE A 138 20.71 -2.43 4.21
C ILE A 138 21.48 -1.30 3.50
N PRO A 139 22.19 -0.41 4.22
CA PRO A 139 22.78 0.79 3.62
C PRO A 139 23.72 0.54 2.44
N ASP A 140 24.29 -0.67 2.32
CA ASP A 140 25.45 -0.92 1.45
C ASP A 140 25.28 -2.09 0.46
N HIS A 141 24.07 -2.60 0.22
CA HIS A 141 23.87 -3.73 -0.72
C HIS A 141 23.20 -3.32 -2.04
N PRO A 142 23.79 -3.62 -3.21
CA PRO A 142 23.17 -3.32 -4.50
C PRO A 142 21.90 -4.15 -4.70
N ALA A 143 20.78 -3.45 -4.89
CA ALA A 143 19.51 -3.83 -5.52
C ALA A 143 19.20 -5.34 -5.67
N ALA A 144 19.02 -6.06 -4.56
CA ALA A 144 18.19 -7.26 -4.53
C ALA A 144 16.91 -6.92 -3.74
N SER A 145 16.06 -6.11 -4.37
CA SER A 145 14.78 -5.67 -3.81
C SER A 145 13.76 -6.79 -3.95
N LEU A 146 13.49 -7.51 -2.87
CA LEU A 146 12.21 -8.21 -2.75
C LEU A 146 11.17 -7.14 -2.38
N ALA A 147 10.58 -6.53 -3.41
CA ALA A 147 9.43 -5.65 -3.27
C ALA A 147 8.30 -6.40 -2.53
N PRO A 148 7.42 -5.69 -1.79
CA PRO A 148 6.21 -6.30 -1.25
C PRO A 148 5.50 -7.07 -2.36
N ALA A 149 4.99 -8.25 -2.04
CA ALA A 149 4.39 -9.09 -3.06
C ALA A 149 3.12 -8.44 -3.59
N VAL A 150 3.16 -8.00 -4.84
CA VAL A 150 2.03 -7.36 -5.51
C VAL A 150 1.31 -8.38 -6.37
N ALA A 151 0.00 -8.51 -6.15
CA ALA A 151 -0.87 -9.23 -7.05
C ALA A 151 -1.95 -8.28 -7.58
N TYR A 152 -2.15 -8.28 -8.90
CA TYR A 152 -3.27 -7.64 -9.56
C TYR A 152 -3.82 -8.57 -10.66
N PRO A 153 -5.11 -8.49 -10.97
CA PRO A 153 -5.74 -9.38 -11.93
C PRO A 153 -5.29 -9.03 -13.35
N VAL A 154 -4.48 -9.90 -13.96
CA VAL A 154 -4.08 -9.78 -15.37
C VAL A 154 -5.12 -10.50 -16.23
N ARG A 155 -5.76 -9.78 -17.17
CA ARG A 155 -6.42 -10.43 -18.31
C ARG A 155 -5.42 -10.56 -19.45
N HIS A 156 -5.25 -11.78 -19.95
CA HIS A 156 -4.68 -11.98 -21.28
C HIS A 156 -5.64 -11.35 -22.31
N HIS A 157 -5.24 -10.21 -22.86
CA HIS A 157 -5.97 -9.63 -23.99
C HIS A 157 -5.62 -10.42 -25.25
N SER A 158 -6.39 -11.46 -25.56
CA SER A 158 -6.41 -12.03 -26.91
C SER A 158 -7.18 -11.07 -27.83
N GLY A 159 -6.51 -10.05 -28.34
CA GLY A 159 -7.12 -9.05 -29.23
C GLY A 159 -6.07 -8.35 -30.09
N ARG A 160 -5.98 -8.76 -31.36
CA ARG A 160 -5.30 -8.00 -32.42
C ARG A 160 -6.02 -6.66 -32.58
N GLY A 161 -5.34 -5.53 -32.42
CA GLY A 161 -5.96 -4.23 -32.72
C GLY A 161 -5.21 -2.98 -32.25
N ARG A 162 -4.31 -2.49 -33.10
CA ARG A 162 -3.87 -1.09 -33.32
C ARG A 162 -3.94 -0.08 -32.16
N GLY A 163 -2.76 0.29 -31.67
CA GLY A 163 -2.29 1.69 -31.58
C GLY A 163 -2.96 2.63 -30.56
N GLY A 164 -2.45 2.67 -29.33
CA GLY A 164 -2.72 3.73 -28.36
C GLY A 164 -1.50 3.99 -27.49
N ARG A 165 -1.06 5.24 -27.39
CA ARG A 165 0.21 5.72 -26.80
C ARG A 165 0.32 5.63 -25.26
N SER A 166 -0.36 4.72 -24.58
CA SER A 166 -0.37 4.65 -23.10
C SER A 166 0.49 3.54 -22.46
N ASP A 167 1.17 2.70 -23.25
CA ASP A 167 1.73 1.45 -22.74
C ASP A 167 3.26 1.46 -22.46
N ARG A 168 3.83 2.63 -22.14
CA ARG A 168 5.26 2.73 -21.76
C ARG A 168 5.55 2.56 -20.26
N ALA A 169 4.56 2.76 -19.39
CA ALA A 169 4.72 2.54 -17.95
C ALA A 169 4.62 1.05 -17.57
N HIS A 170 3.90 0.24 -18.35
CA HIS A 170 3.66 -1.18 -18.06
C HIS A 170 4.90 -2.07 -18.27
N ARG A 171 5.92 -1.59 -19.01
CA ARG A 171 7.12 -2.35 -19.36
C ARG A 171 8.26 -2.28 -18.33
N ARG A 172 8.18 -1.42 -17.31
CA ARG A 172 9.23 -1.30 -16.30
C ARG A 172 9.01 -2.14 -15.04
N LEU A 173 7.79 -2.64 -14.81
CA LEU A 173 7.51 -3.57 -13.68
C LEU A 173 7.68 -5.05 -14.06
N LEU A 174 7.78 -5.38 -15.35
CA LEU A 174 7.93 -6.76 -15.84
C LEU A 174 9.38 -7.13 -16.21
N SER A 175 10.33 -6.21 -16.07
CA SER A 175 11.74 -6.43 -16.46
C SER A 175 12.66 -6.81 -15.29
N ALA A 176 12.17 -6.81 -14.04
CA ALA A 176 12.95 -7.17 -12.87
C ALA A 176 12.77 -8.63 -12.40
N ASP A 177 11.84 -9.38 -13.01
CA ASP A 177 11.51 -10.77 -12.63
C ASP A 177 12.00 -11.81 -13.66
N GLN A 178 12.90 -11.40 -14.57
CA GLN A 178 13.49 -12.26 -15.61
C GLN A 178 15.02 -12.32 -15.64
N MET A 179 15.73 -11.73 -14.67
CA MET A 179 17.18 -11.94 -14.52
C MET A 179 17.52 -12.11 -13.04
N GLY A 180 17.84 -13.35 -12.66
CA GLY A 180 18.25 -13.76 -11.31
C GLY A 180 17.74 -15.14 -10.95
#